data_AF-A0A2T5JLI7-F1
#
_entry.id   AF-A0A2T5JLI7-F1
#
_cell.length_a   1.000
_cell.length_b   1.000
_cell.length_c   1.000
_cell.angle_alpha   90.00
_cell.angle_beta   90.00
_cell.angle_gamma   90.00
#
_symmetry.space_group_name_H-M   'P 1'
#
loop_
_entity.id
_entity.type
_entity.pdbx_description
1 polymer ?
#
loop_
_entity_poly.entity_id
_entity_poly.type
_entity_poly.pdbx_seq_one_letter_code
_entity_poly.pdbx_strand_id
1 'polypeptide(L)'
;MSIEKTLFSAADKMRGAMDPGEYKHVALGLLFLRYVSAAFEAKRLEFAKDELIDLEDPEEYQAESVFWVPEKARWNGLAANAKAHDIGVQVDDAMREIEKANPTLQGNPPGFSGIRP
;
A
#
# COMPACT_ATOMS: atom_id res chain seq x y z
N MET A 1 26.47 -1.92 -9.02
CA MET A 1 25.92 -0.55 -9.18
C MET A 1 24.66 -0.47 -8.33
N SER A 2 24.67 0.39 -7.31
CA SER A 2 23.66 0.38 -6.25
C SER A 2 22.30 0.87 -6.75
N ILE A 3 21.26 0.09 -6.50
CA ILE A 3 19.84 0.42 -6.71
C ILE A 3 19.49 1.78 -6.07
N GLU A 4 20.19 2.16 -5.00
CA GLU A 4 20.06 3.44 -4.31
C GLU A 4 20.28 4.64 -5.24
N LYS A 5 21.29 4.59 -6.13
CA LYS A 5 21.55 5.68 -7.08
C LYS A 5 20.43 5.83 -8.11
N THR A 6 19.83 4.71 -8.54
CA THR A 6 18.73 4.70 -9.50
C THR A 6 17.44 5.20 -8.86
N LEU A 7 17.14 4.79 -7.62
CA LEU A 7 16.01 5.30 -6.83
C LEU A 7 16.16 6.79 -6.54
N PHE A 8 17.37 7.21 -6.14
CA PHE A 8 17.66 8.61 -5.86
C PHE A 8 17.52 9.48 -7.11
N SER A 9 18.03 9.04 -8.26
CA SER A 9 17.93 9.78 -9.52
C SER A 9 16.51 9.80 -10.10
N ALA A 10 15.71 8.75 -9.87
CA ALA A 10 14.29 8.74 -10.22
C ALA A 10 13.47 9.71 -9.36
N ALA A 11 13.73 9.72 -8.04
CA ALA A 11 13.13 10.66 -7.11
C ALA A 11 13.56 12.13 -7.39
N ASP A 12 14.79 12.34 -7.86
CA ASP A 12 15.30 13.66 -8.28
C ASP A 12 14.52 14.20 -9.49
N LYS A 13 14.23 13.33 -10.47
CA LYS A 13 13.51 13.70 -11.69
C LYS A 13 12.04 14.03 -11.42
N MET A 14 11.39 13.34 -10.49
CA MET A 14 10.00 13.64 -10.12
C MET A 14 9.90 14.94 -9.28
N ARG A 15 10.96 15.31 -8.55
CA ARG A 15 11.02 16.57 -7.77
C ARG A 15 11.06 17.83 -8.63
N GLY A 16 11.55 17.74 -9.88
CA GLY A 16 11.71 18.89 -10.76
C GLY A 16 10.41 19.48 -11.32
N ALA A 17 9.25 18.83 -11.12
CA ALA A 17 7.98 19.21 -11.74
C ALA A 17 6.85 19.58 -10.77
N MET A 18 7.05 19.45 -9.45
CA MET A 18 5.98 19.60 -8.44
C MET A 18 6.46 20.42 -7.25
N ASP A 19 5.58 21.23 -6.65
CA ASP A 19 5.93 22.03 -5.47
C ASP A 19 6.46 21.08 -4.35
N PRO A 20 7.61 21.37 -3.72
CA PRO A 20 8.21 20.48 -2.72
C PRO A 20 7.28 20.13 -1.55
N GLY A 21 6.29 20.99 -1.27
CA GLY A 21 5.26 20.76 -0.27
C GLY A 21 4.26 19.65 -0.62
N GLU A 22 3.93 19.47 -1.90
CA GLU A 22 3.01 18.43 -2.38
C GLU A 22 3.74 17.13 -2.73
N TYR A 23 4.96 17.22 -3.26
CA TYR A 23 5.77 16.07 -3.65
C TYR A 23 6.05 15.09 -2.50
N LYS A 24 6.26 15.61 -1.28
CA LYS A 24 6.52 14.77 -0.10
C LYS A 24 5.34 13.86 0.26
N HIS A 25 4.10 14.32 0.05
CA HIS A 25 2.89 13.57 0.38
C HIS A 25 2.63 12.48 -0.66
N VAL A 26 2.78 12.81 -1.94
CA VAL A 26 2.62 11.84 -3.04
C VAL A 26 3.72 10.77 -3.01
N ALA A 27 4.98 11.17 -2.83
CA ALA A 27 6.10 10.23 -2.77
C ALA A 27 6.01 9.29 -1.55
N LEU A 28 5.60 9.80 -0.39
CA LEU A 28 5.38 8.99 0.80
C LEU A 28 4.20 8.02 0.62
N GLY A 29 3.10 8.47 0.02
CA GLY A 29 1.94 7.62 -0.29
C GLY A 29 2.29 6.49 -1.25
N LEU A 30 3.05 6.78 -2.30
CA LEU A 30 3.56 5.76 -3.24
C LEU A 30 4.49 4.74 -2.56
N LEU A 31 5.37 5.20 -1.67
CA LEU A 31 6.26 4.31 -0.93
C LEU A 31 5.49 3.40 0.02
N PHE A 32 4.52 3.95 0.74
CA PHE A 32 3.62 3.20 1.61
C PHE A 32 2.84 2.15 0.80
N LEU A 33 2.24 2.54 -0.32
CA LEU A 33 1.49 1.65 -1.19
C LEU A 33 2.34 0.52 -1.77
N ARG A 34 3.58 0.84 -2.17
CA ARG A 34 4.55 -0.16 -2.63
C ARG A 34 4.88 -1.16 -1.53
N TYR A 35 5.11 -0.69 -0.31
CA TYR A 35 5.42 -1.52 0.85
C TYR A 35 4.27 -2.46 1.20
N VAL A 36 3.06 -1.92 1.33
CA VAL A 36 1.86 -2.71 1.65
C VAL A 36 1.59 -3.76 0.58
N SER A 37 1.68 -3.37 -0.70
CA SER A 37 1.54 -4.32 -1.82
C SER A 37 2.59 -5.44 -1.79
N ALA A 38 3.84 -5.12 -1.45
CA ALA A 38 4.91 -6.12 -1.34
C ALA A 38 4.66 -7.12 -0.21
N ALA A 39 4.25 -6.62 0.97
CA ALA A 39 3.92 -7.47 2.12
C ALA A 39 2.74 -8.39 1.83
N PHE A 40 1.69 -7.85 1.20
CA PHE A 40 0.52 -8.62 0.77
C PHE A 40 0.89 -9.71 -0.24
N GLU A 41 1.63 -9.38 -1.31
CA GLU A 41 2.05 -10.38 -2.30
C GLU A 41 2.93 -11.48 -1.68
N ALA A 42 3.86 -11.11 -0.79
CA ALA A 42 4.70 -12.09 -0.11
C ALA A 42 3.86 -13.06 0.74
N LYS A 43 2.88 -12.56 1.48
CA LYS A 43 2.00 -13.41 2.30
C LYS A 43 1.05 -14.25 1.44
N ARG A 44 0.49 -13.67 0.36
CA ARG A 44 -0.35 -14.41 -0.60
C ARG A 44 0.41 -15.57 -1.25
N LEU A 45 1.71 -15.40 -1.54
CA LEU A 45 2.57 -16.47 -2.07
C LEU A 45 2.86 -17.57 -1.03
N GLU A 46 2.89 -17.22 0.25
CA GLU A 46 3.02 -18.17 1.35
C GLU A 46 1.73 -18.98 1.51
N PHE A 47 0.59 -18.29 1.60
CA PHE A 47 -0.74 -18.90 1.71
C PHE A 47 -1.11 -19.75 0.51
N ALA A 48 -0.66 -19.40 -0.71
CA ALA A 48 -0.92 -20.18 -1.91
C ALA A 48 -0.31 -21.60 -1.88
N LYS A 49 0.52 -21.92 -0.87
CA LYS A 49 1.06 -23.26 -0.65
C LYS A 49 0.14 -24.15 0.19
N ASP A 50 -0.86 -23.57 0.84
CA ASP A 50 -1.84 -24.25 1.67
C ASP A 50 -3.22 -24.18 0.99
N GLU A 51 -3.76 -25.34 0.60
CA GLU A 51 -5.05 -25.43 -0.09
C GLU A 51 -6.25 -25.16 0.82
N LEU A 52 -6.04 -25.08 2.15
CA LEU A 52 -7.08 -24.77 3.13
C LEU A 52 -7.30 -23.25 3.32
N ILE A 53 -6.39 -22.41 2.82
CA ILE A 53 -6.47 -20.96 2.97
C ILE A 53 -7.18 -20.34 1.77
N ASP A 54 -8.23 -19.55 2.02
CA ASP A 54 -8.84 -18.73 0.98
C ASP A 54 -8.01 -17.47 0.72
N LEU A 55 -7.33 -17.44 -0.42
CA LEU A 55 -6.48 -16.31 -0.80
C LEU A 55 -7.23 -15.01 -1.04
N GLU A 56 -8.56 -15.07 -1.21
CA GLU A 56 -9.41 -13.91 -1.42
C GLU A 56 -10.23 -13.51 -0.18
N ASP A 57 -9.99 -14.16 0.97
CA ASP A 57 -10.55 -13.76 2.25
C ASP A 57 -9.63 -12.76 2.98
N PRO A 58 -10.06 -11.50 3.20
CA PRO A 58 -9.29 -10.52 3.96
C PRO A 58 -8.98 -10.93 5.41
N GLU A 59 -9.78 -11.80 6.02
CA GLU A 59 -9.61 -12.21 7.43
C GLU A 59 -8.31 -13.01 7.64
N GLU A 60 -7.93 -13.84 6.66
CA GLU A 60 -6.69 -14.64 6.68
C GLU A 60 -5.43 -13.77 6.78
N TYR A 61 -5.45 -12.63 6.09
CA TYR A 61 -4.33 -11.69 6.10
C TYR A 61 -4.30 -10.85 7.37
N GLN A 62 -5.47 -10.46 7.88
CA GLN A 62 -5.59 -9.69 9.13
C GLN A 62 -5.09 -10.49 10.34
N ALA A 63 -5.36 -11.80 10.39
CA ALA A 63 -4.85 -12.70 11.43
C ALA A 63 -3.32 -12.65 11.55
N GLU A 64 -2.64 -12.44 10.42
CA GLU A 64 -1.18 -12.36 10.32
C GLU A 64 -0.66 -10.91 10.33
N SER A 65 -1.50 -9.93 10.69
CA SER A 65 -1.18 -8.49 10.68
C SER A 65 -0.73 -7.96 9.32
N VAL A 66 -1.19 -8.57 8.23
CA VAL A 66 -0.96 -8.12 6.85
C VAL A 66 -2.21 -7.40 6.36
N PHE A 67 -2.04 -6.19 5.82
CA PHE A 67 -3.17 -5.48 5.22
C PHE A 67 -3.64 -6.17 3.94
N TRP A 68 -4.96 -6.31 3.81
CA TRP A 68 -5.60 -6.75 2.59
C TRP A 68 -5.47 -5.67 1.52
N VAL A 69 -5.05 -6.06 0.31
CA VAL A 69 -4.91 -5.13 -0.82
C VAL A 69 -5.91 -5.51 -1.91
N PRO A 70 -7.00 -4.72 -2.08
CA PRO A 70 -7.97 -4.93 -3.14
C PRO A 70 -7.30 -4.90 -4.51
N GLU A 71 -7.86 -5.62 -5.48
CA GLU A 71 -7.29 -5.74 -6.84
C GLU A 71 -6.99 -4.37 -7.47
N LYS A 72 -7.90 -3.41 -7.31
CA LYS A 72 -7.76 -2.03 -7.82
C LYS A 72 -6.60 -1.24 -7.21
N ALA A 73 -6.15 -1.64 -6.02
CA ALA A 73 -5.07 -1.01 -5.28
C ALA A 73 -3.74 -1.77 -5.41
N ARG A 74 -3.70 -2.90 -6.13
CA ARG A 74 -2.48 -3.69 -6.30
C ARG A 74 -1.44 -2.93 -7.11
N TRP A 75 -0.19 -2.94 -6.63
CA TRP A 75 0.94 -2.23 -7.23
C TRP A 75 1.10 -2.46 -8.74
N ASN A 76 0.92 -3.68 -9.23
CA ASN A 76 1.12 -4.00 -10.64
C ASN A 76 0.18 -3.19 -11.57
N GLY A 77 -1.08 -2.96 -11.16
CA GLY A 77 -2.03 -2.14 -11.92
C GLY A 77 -1.64 -0.67 -11.95
N LEU A 78 -1.23 -0.13 -10.80
CA LEU A 78 -0.81 1.27 -10.68
C LEU A 78 0.53 1.54 -11.39
N ALA A 79 1.49 0.62 -11.28
CA ALA A 79 2.79 0.72 -11.94
C ALA A 79 2.66 0.65 -13.47
N ALA A 80 1.74 -0.17 -14.00
CA ALA A 80 1.44 -0.22 -15.42
C ALA A 80 0.87 1.12 -15.93
N ASN A 81 0.11 1.82 -15.10
CA ASN A 81 -0.52 3.11 -15.41
C ASN A 81 0.30 4.33 -14.95
N ALA A 82 1.55 4.16 -14.53
CA ALA A 82 2.36 5.22 -13.91
C ALA A 82 2.63 6.46 -14.80
N LYS A 83 2.41 6.35 -16.12
CA LYS A 83 2.56 7.48 -17.06
C LYS A 83 1.26 8.26 -17.28
N ALA A 84 0.14 7.80 -16.70
CA ALA A 84 -1.16 8.45 -16.86
C ALA A 84 -1.17 9.81 -16.15
N HIS A 85 -1.89 10.78 -16.75
CA HIS A 85 -1.97 12.14 -16.21
C HIS A 85 -2.75 12.22 -14.88
N ASP A 86 -3.53 11.19 -14.56
CA ASP A 86 -4.38 11.05 -13.38
C ASP A 86 -3.81 10.06 -12.34
N ILE A 87 -2.53 9.68 -12.43
CA ILE A 87 -1.90 8.71 -11.52
C ILE A 87 -2.02 9.11 -10.04
N GLY A 88 -1.98 10.42 -9.72
CA GLY A 88 -2.19 10.90 -8.35
C GLY A 88 -3.56 10.53 -7.80
N VAL A 89 -4.61 10.68 -8.63
CA VAL A 89 -5.99 10.30 -8.25
C VAL A 89 -6.11 8.80 -8.07
N GLN A 90 -5.49 8.01 -8.95
CA GLN A 90 -5.49 6.55 -8.85
C GLN A 90 -4.79 6.06 -7.57
N VAL A 91 -3.70 6.71 -7.17
CA VAL A 91 -2.98 6.42 -5.92
C VAL A 91 -3.83 6.79 -4.70
N ASP A 92 -4.48 7.96 -4.71
CA ASP A 92 -5.38 8.37 -3.63
C ASP A 92 -6.58 7.43 -3.49
N ASP A 93 -7.19 7.03 -4.60
CA ASP A 93 -8.30 6.07 -4.60
C ASP A 93 -7.84 4.69 -4.12
N ALA A 94 -6.66 4.22 -4.53
CA ALA A 94 -6.09 2.98 -4.03
C ALA A 94 -5.89 3.00 -2.51
N MET A 95 -5.38 4.11 -1.95
CA MET A 95 -5.23 4.27 -0.50
C MET A 95 -6.57 4.23 0.23
N ARG A 96 -7.60 4.92 -0.28
CA ARG A 96 -8.96 4.89 0.30
C ARG A 96 -9.57 3.49 0.28
N GLU A 97 -9.36 2.74 -0.80
CA GLU A 97 -9.88 1.37 -0.90
C GLU A 97 -9.17 0.43 0.09
N ILE A 98 -7.86 0.59 0.30
CA ILE A 98 -7.13 -0.12 1.35
C ILE A 98 -7.68 0.25 2.74
N GLU A 99 -7.89 1.53 3.04
CA GLU A 99 -8.46 1.97 4.33
C GLU A 99 -9.87 1.45 4.59
N LYS A 100 -10.71 1.35 3.55
CA LYS A 100 -12.06 0.75 3.67
C LYS A 100 -12.00 -0.75 3.92
N ALA A 101 -11.09 -1.44 3.24
CA ALA A 101 -10.96 -2.89 3.33
C ALA A 101 -10.23 -3.36 4.59
N ASN A 102 -9.56 -2.45 5.30
CA ASN A 102 -8.82 -2.74 6.53
C ASN A 102 -9.33 -1.84 7.67
N PRO A 103 -10.39 -2.25 8.39
CA PRO A 103 -10.95 -1.48 9.51
C PRO A 103 -9.93 -1.20 10.62
N THR A 104 -8.88 -2.02 10.74
CA THR A 104 -7.75 -1.81 11.66
C THR A 104 -6.97 -0.52 11.39
N LEU A 105 -7.03 0.01 10.17
CA LEU A 105 -6.45 1.31 9.79
C LEU A 105 -7.31 2.50 10.26
N GLN A 106 -8.61 2.31 10.51
CA GLN A 106 -9.55 3.39 10.87
C GLN A 106 -9.49 3.79 12.36
N GLY A 107 -8.64 3.15 13.15
CA GLY A 107 -8.33 3.57 14.51
C GLY A 107 -9.10 2.82 15.59
N ASN A 108 -8.45 1.82 16.17
CA ASN A 108 -8.12 1.79 17.60
C ASN A 108 -7.08 0.66 17.80
N PRO A 109 -5.89 0.91 18.35
CA PRO A 109 -5.03 -0.20 18.78
C PRO A 109 -5.80 -1.07 19.79
N PRO A 110 -5.75 -2.41 19.68
CA PRO A 110 -6.36 -3.30 20.67
C PRO A 110 -5.63 -3.10 22.00
N GLY A 111 -6.20 -2.26 22.87
CA GLY A 111 -5.60 -1.87 24.15
C GLY A 111 -6.29 -0.73 24.89
N PHE A 112 -7.14 0.06 24.22
CA PHE A 112 -7.86 1.18 24.86
C PHE A 112 -9.37 0.93 25.07
N SER A 113 -9.79 -0.32 25.23
CA SER A 113 -11.17 -0.70 25.62
C SER A 113 -11.21 -1.37 27.01
N GLY A 114 -10.44 -0.83 27.97
CA GLY A 114 -10.30 -1.45 29.29
C GLY A 114 -10.38 -0.54 30.50
N ILE A 115 -10.35 0.80 30.36
CA ILE A 115 -10.47 1.69 31.53
C ILE A 115 -11.30 2.92 31.19
N ARG A 116 -12.57 2.90 31.61
CA ARG A 116 -13.29 4.02 32.24
C ARG A 116 -14.68 3.55 32.69
N PRO A 117 -15.23 4.08 33.79
CA PRO A 117 -14.62 4.57 35.04
C PRO A 117 -14.59 3.50 36.15
#